data_AF-A0A661JDM1-F1
#
_entry.id   AF-A0A661JDM1-F1
#
_cell.length_a   1.000
_cell.length_b   1.000
_cell.length_c   1.000
_cell.angle_alpha   90.00
_cell.angle_beta   90.00
_cell.angle_gamma   90.00
#
_symmetry.space_group_name_H-M   'P 1'
#
loop_
_entity.id
_entity.type
_entity.pdbx_description
1 polymer ?
#
loop_
_entity_poly.entity_id
_entity_poly.type
_entity_poly.pdbx_seq_one_letter_code
_entity_poly.pdbx_strand_id
1 'polypeptide(L)'
;MKKKAFQKYIFIIGLVLFSISGLKVVYSDEKGKPCPKPYINALLPKAAKPGEKIKIRGNRFGKKQGSVTFAPGIKSPIIKWMNKRIWVIVPQGARTGPVFVTSYCGKKSNEEYFFVKETEH
;
A
#
# COMPACT_ATOMS: atom_id res chain seq x y z
N MET A 1 -13.64 -3.40 -47.07
CA MET A 1 -13.99 -4.34 -45.98
C MET A 1 -12.82 -4.48 -44.99
N LYS A 2 -12.71 -3.60 -43.99
CA LYS A 2 -11.67 -3.67 -42.95
C LYS A 2 -12.23 -3.10 -41.63
N LYS A 3 -13.18 -3.78 -40.99
CA LYS A 3 -13.77 -3.33 -39.71
C LYS A 3 -14.11 -4.50 -38.76
N LYS A 4 -13.24 -5.52 -38.68
CA LYS A 4 -13.44 -6.66 -37.75
C LYS A 4 -12.38 -6.80 -36.64
N ALA A 5 -11.43 -5.88 -36.51
CA ALA A 5 -10.38 -5.97 -35.49
C ALA A 5 -10.57 -5.05 -34.26
N PHE A 6 -11.49 -4.07 -34.30
CA PHE A 6 -11.59 -3.06 -33.24
C PHE A 6 -12.49 -3.46 -32.06
N GLN A 7 -13.36 -4.46 -32.23
CA GLN A 7 -14.33 -4.89 -31.21
C GLN A 7 -13.69 -5.69 -30.05
N LYS A 8 -12.42 -6.10 -30.16
CA LYS A 8 -11.74 -6.95 -29.16
C LYS A 8 -10.87 -6.19 -28.15
N TYR A 9 -10.63 -4.89 -28.33
CA TYR A 9 -9.69 -4.13 -27.48
C TYR A 9 -10.32 -3.34 -26.31
N ILE A 10 -11.65 -3.38 -26.17
CA ILE A 10 -12.39 -2.62 -25.13
C ILE A 10 -12.67 -3.45 -23.86
N PHE A 11 -12.12 -4.66 -23.74
CA PHE A 11 -12.25 -5.47 -22.52
C PHE A 11 -11.07 -5.32 -21.52
N ILE A 12 -10.06 -4.51 -21.82
CA ILE A 12 -8.88 -4.37 -20.93
C ILE A 12 -8.69 -2.94 -20.37
N ILE A 13 -9.31 -1.90 -20.95
CA ILE A 13 -9.23 -0.55 -20.39
C ILE A 13 -10.61 0.12 -20.50
N GLY A 14 -11.26 0.30 -19.34
CA GLY A 14 -12.26 1.34 -19.11
C GLY A 14 -13.49 1.35 -20.02
N LEU A 15 -14.49 0.53 -19.71
CA LEU A 15 -15.84 0.70 -20.23
C LEU A 15 -16.68 1.42 -19.16
N VAL A 16 -16.87 2.73 -19.32
CA VAL A 16 -18.00 3.45 -18.70
C VAL A 16 -18.64 4.32 -19.77
N LEU A 17 -19.78 3.84 -20.28
CA LEU A 17 -20.77 4.65 -20.97
C LEU A 17 -21.83 5.07 -19.93
N PHE A 18 -22.43 6.23 -20.19
CA PHE A 18 -23.60 6.81 -19.51
C PHE A 18 -23.37 7.51 -18.16
N SER A 19 -23.80 8.78 -18.12
CA SER A 19 -23.92 9.72 -17.00
C SER A 19 -23.99 9.09 -15.60
N ILE A 20 -23.04 9.38 -14.71
CA ILE A 20 -23.13 8.94 -13.31
C ILE A 20 -22.71 10.06 -12.34
N SER A 21 -23.68 10.88 -11.94
CA SER A 21 -23.63 11.55 -10.65
C SER A 21 -23.64 10.46 -9.56
N GLY A 22 -22.47 10.22 -8.94
CA GLY A 22 -22.36 9.35 -7.76
C GLY A 22 -21.49 8.08 -7.87
N LEU A 23 -20.50 8.02 -8.78
CA LEU A 23 -19.59 6.87 -8.87
C LEU A 23 -18.70 6.74 -7.61
N LYS A 24 -19.16 5.99 -6.61
CA LYS A 24 -18.27 5.39 -5.61
C LYS A 24 -17.50 4.27 -6.30
N VAL A 25 -16.22 4.48 -6.58
CA VAL A 25 -15.32 3.39 -6.97
C VAL A 25 -15.19 2.45 -5.76
N VAL A 26 -15.98 1.37 -5.76
CA VAL A 26 -15.90 0.31 -4.75
C VAL A 26 -14.72 -0.58 -5.12
N TYR A 27 -13.60 -0.40 -4.42
CA TYR A 27 -12.45 -1.28 -4.53
C TYR A 27 -12.80 -2.65 -3.95
N SER A 28 -13.08 -3.60 -4.84
CA SER A 28 -13.37 -5.00 -4.50
C SER A 28 -12.13 -5.87 -4.67
N ASP A 29 -12.02 -6.94 -3.88
CA ASP A 29 -11.06 -8.01 -4.13
C ASP A 29 -11.43 -8.81 -5.40
N GLU A 30 -10.60 -9.78 -5.78
CA GLU A 30 -10.84 -10.64 -6.96
C GLU A 30 -12.18 -11.40 -6.92
N LYS A 31 -12.90 -11.38 -5.78
CA LYS A 31 -14.17 -12.07 -5.55
C LYS A 31 -15.33 -11.10 -5.30
N GLY A 32 -15.16 -9.81 -5.59
CA GLY A 32 -16.22 -8.82 -5.43
C GLY A 32 -16.48 -8.39 -3.98
N LYS A 33 -15.65 -8.82 -3.01
CA LYS A 33 -15.81 -8.43 -1.60
C LYS A 33 -15.12 -7.09 -1.32
N PRO A 34 -15.72 -6.21 -0.48
CA PRO A 34 -15.08 -4.97 -0.08
C PRO A 34 -13.72 -5.22 0.55
N CYS A 35 -12.70 -4.51 0.06
CA CYS A 35 -11.36 -4.65 0.61
C CYS A 35 -11.30 -4.27 2.10
N PRO A 36 -10.80 -5.17 2.97
CA PRO A 36 -10.71 -4.87 4.39
C PRO A 36 -9.70 -3.75 4.65
N LYS A 37 -10.01 -2.85 5.60
CA LYS A 37 -9.06 -1.83 6.05
C LYS A 37 -7.89 -2.52 6.78
N PRO A 38 -6.63 -2.36 6.33
CA PRO A 38 -5.46 -2.86 7.06
C PRO A 38 -5.29 -2.11 8.37
N TYR A 39 -4.57 -2.69 9.32
CA TYR A 39 -4.21 -1.99 10.55
C TYR A 39 -2.83 -2.43 11.05
N ILE A 40 -2.08 -1.49 11.62
CA ILE A 40 -0.74 -1.67 12.21
C ILE A 40 -0.91 -1.80 13.73
N ASN A 41 -0.37 -2.86 14.31
CA ASN A 41 -0.26 -3.06 15.76
C ASN A 41 1.04 -2.46 16.32
N ALA A 42 2.15 -2.64 15.62
CA ALA A 42 3.47 -2.26 16.12
C ALA A 42 4.52 -2.18 15.01
N LEU A 43 5.48 -1.27 15.20
CA LEU A 43 6.74 -1.19 14.47
C LEU A 43 7.87 -1.73 15.37
N LEU A 44 8.68 -2.65 14.84
CA LEU A 44 9.72 -3.33 15.59
C LEU A 44 11.04 -3.32 14.80
N PRO A 45 12.06 -2.55 15.21
CA PRO A 45 12.03 -1.55 16.31
C PRO A 45 11.13 -0.34 15.99
N LYS A 46 10.81 0.48 17.01
CA LYS A 46 10.11 1.78 16.85
C LYS A 46 11.03 2.92 16.40
N ALA A 47 12.35 2.67 16.37
CA ALA A 47 13.35 3.62 15.93
C ALA A 47 14.48 2.91 15.18
N ALA A 48 14.90 3.44 14.04
CA ALA A 48 15.98 2.87 13.22
C ALA A 48 16.62 3.93 12.30
N LYS A 49 17.85 3.69 11.85
CA LYS A 49 18.54 4.52 10.84
C LYS A 49 18.02 4.17 9.42
N PRO A 50 18.08 5.08 8.44
CA PRO A 50 17.86 4.72 7.03
C PRO A 50 18.74 3.53 6.60
N GLY A 51 18.18 2.60 5.82
CA GLY A 51 18.84 1.35 5.43
C GLY A 51 18.65 0.19 6.41
N GLU A 52 18.21 0.43 7.64
CA GLU A 52 17.94 -0.63 8.60
C GLU A 52 16.60 -1.34 8.33
N LYS A 53 16.55 -2.61 8.70
CA LYS A 53 15.36 -3.45 8.57
C LYS A 53 14.43 -3.28 9.76
N ILE A 54 13.15 -3.05 9.48
CA ILE A 54 12.09 -3.08 10.50
C ILE A 54 11.00 -4.09 10.15
N LYS A 55 10.29 -4.55 11.18
CA LYS A 55 9.14 -5.44 11.07
C LYS A 55 7.87 -4.70 11.50
N ILE A 56 6.88 -4.71 10.63
CA ILE A 56 5.54 -4.18 10.88
C ILE A 56 4.63 -5.36 11.23
N ARG A 57 4.05 -5.35 12.44
CA ARG A 57 2.99 -6.29 12.84
C ARG A 57 1.63 -5.63 12.65
N GLY A 58 0.65 -6.41 12.21
CA GLY A 58 -0.71 -5.92 12.02
C GLY A 58 -1.64 -7.03 11.55
N ASN A 59 -2.77 -6.67 10.95
CA ASN A 59 -3.60 -7.61 10.19
C ASN A 59 -4.18 -6.94 8.93
N ARG A 60 -4.78 -7.79 8.07
CA ARG A 60 -5.54 -7.39 6.89
C ARG A 60 -4.68 -6.65 5.85
N PHE A 61 -3.36 -6.90 5.84
CA PHE A 61 -2.49 -6.42 4.77
C PHE A 61 -2.81 -7.10 3.43
N GLY A 62 -3.43 -8.28 3.47
CA GLY A 62 -3.75 -9.06 2.29
C GLY A 62 -2.58 -9.94 1.85
N LYS A 63 -2.83 -10.84 0.89
CA LYS A 63 -1.80 -11.70 0.29
C LYS A 63 -1.02 -10.98 -0.80
N LYS A 64 -1.68 -10.13 -1.58
CA LYS A 64 -1.05 -9.27 -2.57
C LYS A 64 -0.32 -8.12 -1.88
N GLN A 65 0.89 -7.86 -2.35
CA GLN A 65 1.73 -6.78 -1.82
C GLN A 65 1.09 -5.42 -2.11
N GLY A 66 1.00 -4.59 -1.08
CA GLY A 66 0.68 -3.16 -1.19
C GLY A 66 1.95 -2.31 -1.05
N SER A 67 1.84 -1.18 -0.37
CA SER A 67 2.97 -0.30 -0.06
C SER A 67 3.05 0.04 1.42
N VAL A 68 4.25 0.37 1.88
CA VAL A 68 4.52 0.98 3.18
C VAL A 68 5.11 2.36 2.93
N THR A 69 4.59 3.38 3.61
CA THR A 69 5.02 4.76 3.45
C THR A 69 5.48 5.32 4.79
N PHE A 70 6.66 5.94 4.80
CA PHE A 70 7.24 6.66 5.92
C PHE A 70 7.08 8.17 5.69
N ALA A 71 6.97 8.94 6.77
CA ALA A 71 7.02 10.39 6.68
C ALA A 71 8.31 10.87 5.96
N PRO A 72 8.22 11.91 5.10
CA PRO A 72 7.04 12.72 4.78
C PRO A 72 6.13 12.17 3.66
N GLY A 73 6.33 10.94 3.19
CA GLY A 73 5.60 10.37 2.05
C GLY A 73 6.42 9.38 1.22
N ILE A 74 7.51 8.86 1.77
CA ILE A 74 8.49 8.05 1.06
C ILE A 74 8.10 6.58 1.13
N LYS A 75 7.97 5.95 -0.04
CA LYS A 75 7.69 4.51 -0.13
C LYS A 75 8.92 3.72 0.29
N SER A 76 8.70 2.75 1.17
CA SER A 76 9.73 1.89 1.71
C SER A 76 9.91 0.62 0.86
N PRO A 77 11.16 0.16 0.62
CA PRO A 77 11.41 -1.14 0.03
C PRO A 77 10.85 -2.27 0.87
N ILE A 78 10.06 -3.16 0.26
CA ILE A 78 9.46 -4.32 0.92
C ILE A 78 10.36 -5.54 0.74
N ILE A 79 10.83 -6.13 1.84
CA ILE A 79 11.60 -7.38 1.83
C ILE A 79 10.67 -8.58 1.77
N LYS A 80 9.61 -8.56 2.60
CA LYS A 80 8.65 -9.66 2.69
C LYS A 80 7.28 -9.15 3.10
N TRP A 81 6.26 -9.56 2.37
CA TRP A 81 4.86 -9.23 2.64
C TRP A 81 4.08 -10.46 3.10
N MET A 82 3.32 -10.31 4.18
CA MET A 82 2.36 -11.29 4.65
C MET A 82 1.15 -10.57 5.22
N ASN A 83 -0.01 -11.24 5.25
CA ASN A 83 -1.26 -10.65 5.74
C ASN A 83 -1.20 -10.04 7.16
N LYS A 84 -0.28 -10.52 8.01
CA LYS A 84 -0.12 -10.07 9.41
C LYS A 84 1.26 -9.49 9.74
N ARG A 85 2.20 -9.55 8.81
CA ARG A 85 3.62 -9.21 9.03
C ARG A 85 4.25 -8.69 7.76
N ILE A 86 4.92 -7.55 7.82
CA ILE A 86 5.68 -6.98 6.70
C ILE A 86 7.09 -6.70 7.21
N TRP A 87 8.10 -7.05 6.43
CA TRP A 87 9.48 -6.62 6.66
C TRP A 87 9.88 -5.63 5.60
N VAL A 88 10.45 -4.52 6.02
CA VAL A 88 10.80 -3.40 5.15
C VAL A 88 12.15 -2.81 5.53
N ILE A 89 12.69 -1.96 4.66
CA ILE A 89 13.87 -1.13 4.92
C ILE A 89 13.42 0.32 5.17
N VAL A 90 13.96 0.97 6.20
CA VAL A 90 13.74 2.42 6.37
C VAL A 90 14.32 3.15 5.16
N PRO A 91 13.52 3.88 4.36
CA PRO A 91 14.01 4.46 3.12
C PRO A 91 14.92 5.65 3.38
N GLN A 92 15.80 5.95 2.43
CA GLN A 92 16.60 7.17 2.45
C GLN A 92 15.69 8.40 2.44
N GLY A 93 16.04 9.41 3.23
CA GLY A 93 15.24 10.63 3.41
C GLY A 93 14.01 10.47 4.32
N ALA A 94 13.76 9.30 4.90
CA ALA A 94 12.72 9.14 5.92
C ALA A 94 12.95 10.11 7.08
N ARG A 95 11.87 10.66 7.64
CA ARG A 95 11.90 11.52 8.82
C ARG A 95 11.09 10.90 9.94
N THR A 96 11.40 11.30 11.18
CA THR A 96 10.56 10.98 12.34
C THR A 96 9.12 11.43 12.07
N GLY A 97 8.16 10.52 12.26
CA GLY A 97 6.76 10.78 11.92
C GLY A 97 5.94 9.53 11.61
N PRO A 98 4.76 9.70 11.01
CA PRO A 98 3.83 8.60 10.76
C PRO A 98 4.35 7.60 9.71
N VAL A 99 4.10 6.33 9.98
CA VAL A 99 4.23 5.22 9.04
C VAL A 99 2.86 4.60 8.84
N PHE A 100 2.50 4.30 7.59
CA PHE A 100 1.25 3.62 7.28
C PHE A 100 1.42 2.59 6.14
N VAL A 101 0.47 1.66 6.09
CA VAL A 101 0.35 0.65 5.05
C VAL A 101 -0.82 1.00 4.14
N THR A 102 -0.62 0.90 2.83
CA THR A 102 -1.69 0.89 1.84
C THR A 102 -1.77 -0.51 1.26
N SER A 103 -2.93 -1.16 1.40
CA SER A 103 -3.17 -2.49 0.80
C SER A 103 -3.17 -2.42 -0.74
N TYR A 104 -3.02 -3.56 -1.42
CA TYR A 104 -3.01 -3.63 -2.89
C TYR A 104 -4.23 -2.96 -3.56
N CYS A 105 -5.38 -2.96 -2.90
CA CYS A 105 -6.62 -2.32 -3.36
C CYS A 105 -6.85 -0.91 -2.80
N GLY A 106 -5.80 -0.24 -2.32
CA GLY A 106 -5.82 1.19 -2.01
C GLY A 106 -6.37 1.57 -0.63
N LYS A 107 -6.68 0.62 0.26
CA LYS A 107 -7.10 0.95 1.64
C LYS A 107 -5.89 1.29 2.51
N LYS A 108 -5.90 2.48 3.12
CA LYS A 108 -4.90 2.98 4.09
C LYS A 108 -5.17 2.46 5.50
N SER A 109 -4.12 2.11 6.23
CA SER A 109 -4.18 1.72 7.66
C SER A 109 -4.34 2.91 8.59
N ASN A 110 -4.31 2.67 9.91
CA ASN A 110 -3.89 3.70 10.86
C ASN A 110 -2.43 4.11 10.62
N GLU A 111 -2.06 5.25 11.18
CA GLU A 111 -0.67 5.71 11.26
C GLU A 111 -0.08 5.23 12.58
N GLU A 112 1.17 4.78 12.53
CA GLU A 112 1.97 4.45 13.72
C GLU A 112 3.22 5.33 13.70
N TYR A 113 3.55 5.94 14.83
CA TYR A 113 4.66 6.89 14.92
C TYR A 113 6.00 6.15 14.96
N PHE A 114 6.97 6.61 14.17
CA PHE A 114 8.31 6.04 14.04
C PHE A 114 9.39 7.11 14.22
N PHE A 115 10.48 6.76 14.90
CA PHE A 115 11.62 7.66 15.10
C PHE A 115 12.76 7.31 14.15
N VAL A 116 13.15 8.23 13.29
CA VAL A 116 14.36 8.06 12.47
C VAL A 116 15.55 8.49 13.29
N LYS A 117 16.52 7.59 13.46
CA LYS A 117 17.78 7.90 14.13
C LYS A 117 18.70 8.64 13.15
N GLU A 118 19.44 9.61 13.65
CA GLU A 118 20.49 10.27 12.88
C GLU A 118 21.57 9.26 12.48
N THR A 119 22.05 9.38 11.25
CA THR A 119 23.29 8.74 10.83
C THR A 119 24.44 9.55 11.40
N GLU A 120 25.17 8.99 12.36
CA GLU A 120 26.49 9.49 12.77
C GLU A 120 27.33 9.64 11.48
N HIS A 121 27.83 10.86 11.27
CA HIS A 121 28.72 11.19 10.16
C HIS A 121 30.17 10.88 10.55
#